data_AF-A0A526YV09-F1
#
_entry.id   AF-A0A526YV09-F1
#
_cell.length_a   1.000
_cell.length_b   1.000
_cell.length_c   1.000
_cell.angle_alpha   90.00
_cell.angle_beta   90.00
_cell.angle_gamma   90.00
#
_symmetry.space_group_name_H-M   'P 1'
#
loop_
_entity.id
_entity.type
_entity.pdbx_description
1 polymer ?
#
loop_
_entity_poly.entity_id
_entity_poly.type
_entity_poly.pdbx_seq_one_letter_code
_entity_poly.pdbx_strand_id
1 'polypeptide(L)'
;YAPAEMAMPCLMPEDAARFGTIWQCGGGTVCTALVAASGVRTKLAQCLLPKDSEKMFSGHPCLTGSIASNGTQPFNDRYSITGQFAAFATDISRTAYTCRPPKIGVPAGIAYRGCNDKDRAFAGFKSGKPMPNEICGLVGGKKFDICVATNNFDQCLGGAVNRGNRPACSADHFCREDYMCQSLPPDTPGIGKVKGVGFCSPTYFIFQMRIDNHATPWSGAVRATMGAGFGAAEAE
;
A
#
# COMPACT_ATOMS: atom_id res chain seq x y z
N TYR A 1 1.26 27.45 2.68
CA TYR A 1 0.85 26.06 2.45
C TYR A 1 0.53 25.43 3.80
N ALA A 2 -0.52 24.61 3.88
CA ALA A 2 -0.76 23.81 5.08
C ALA A 2 0.34 22.74 5.20
N PRO A 3 0.72 22.31 6.43
CA PRO A 3 1.64 21.19 6.61
C PRO A 3 1.08 19.91 5.96
N ALA A 4 1.97 19.08 5.41
CA ALA A 4 1.60 17.75 4.95
C ALA A 4 1.28 16.83 6.14
N GLU A 5 0.20 16.06 6.04
CA GLU A 5 -0.20 15.12 7.07
C GLU A 5 0.58 13.80 6.97
N MET A 6 0.35 12.92 7.94
CA MET A 6 1.00 11.62 7.99
C MET A 6 0.73 10.81 6.71
N ALA A 7 1.77 10.15 6.21
CA ALA A 7 1.78 9.40 4.95
C ALA A 7 1.55 10.24 3.67
N MET A 8 1.36 11.56 3.76
CA MET A 8 1.35 12.41 2.57
C MET A 8 2.77 12.57 1.99
N PRO A 9 2.90 12.80 0.67
CA PRO A 9 4.16 13.14 0.04
C PRO A 9 4.81 14.37 0.67
N CYS A 10 6.14 14.38 0.70
CA CYS A 10 6.94 15.54 1.10
C CYS A 10 8.14 15.69 0.17
N LEU A 11 8.77 16.86 0.21
CA LEU A 11 10.03 17.10 -0.47
C LEU A 11 11.16 17.09 0.54
N MET A 12 12.25 16.41 0.18
CA MET A 12 13.48 16.49 0.94
C MET A 12 14.00 17.94 0.94
N PRO A 13 14.72 18.39 2.00
CA PRO A 13 15.15 19.78 2.11
C PRO A 13 15.91 20.30 0.87
N GLU A 14 16.71 19.45 0.23
CA GLU A 14 17.44 19.78 -1.00
C GLU A 14 16.54 20.12 -2.21
N ASP A 15 15.32 19.59 -2.24
CA ASP A 15 14.34 19.79 -3.32
C ASP A 15 13.27 20.83 -2.94
N ALA A 16 12.93 20.93 -1.65
CA ALA A 16 11.89 21.84 -1.14
C ALA A 16 12.19 23.33 -1.41
N ALA A 17 13.47 23.71 -1.43
CA ALA A 17 13.92 25.09 -1.68
C ALA A 17 13.45 25.66 -3.03
N ARG A 18 13.07 24.80 -3.99
CA ARG A 18 12.62 25.18 -5.34
C ARG A 18 11.10 25.25 -5.48
N PHE A 19 10.36 24.74 -4.51
CA PHE A 19 8.90 24.63 -4.58
C PHE A 19 8.21 25.57 -3.60
N GLY A 20 8.72 25.68 -2.37
CA GLY A 20 8.17 26.55 -1.34
C GLY A 20 8.76 26.21 0.01
N THR A 21 9.55 27.13 0.58
CA THR A 21 10.33 26.92 1.81
C THR A 21 9.51 26.70 3.08
N ILE A 22 8.19 26.95 3.02
CA ILE A 22 7.28 26.83 4.16
C ILE A 22 6.51 25.49 4.19
N TRP A 23 6.63 24.65 3.16
CA TRP A 23 5.96 23.35 3.15
C TRP A 23 6.78 22.32 3.92
N GLN A 24 6.18 21.72 4.95
CA GLN A 24 6.83 20.76 5.83
C GLN A 24 5.85 19.69 6.32
N CYS A 25 6.40 18.61 6.84
CA CYS A 25 5.62 17.59 7.52
C CYS A 25 5.04 18.11 8.84
N GLY A 26 3.76 17.82 9.09
CA GLY A 26 3.03 18.17 10.30
C GLY A 26 2.92 17.00 11.28
N GLY A 27 2.22 17.21 12.41
CA GLY A 27 1.80 16.11 13.30
C GLY A 27 2.95 15.30 13.94
N GLY A 28 4.15 15.89 14.07
CA GLY A 28 5.32 15.20 14.61
C GLY A 28 5.94 14.17 13.66
N THR A 29 5.64 14.25 12.36
CA THR A 29 6.22 13.39 11.33
C THR A 29 7.48 14.00 10.72
N VAL A 30 8.32 13.16 10.11
CA VAL A 30 9.58 13.52 9.48
C VAL A 30 9.53 13.15 8.00
N CYS A 31 9.98 14.05 7.13
CA CYS A 31 10.09 13.76 5.71
C CYS A 31 11.15 12.69 5.48
N THR A 32 10.70 11.51 5.07
CA THR A 32 11.54 10.31 4.93
C THR A 32 11.58 9.89 3.48
N ALA A 33 12.78 9.83 2.89
CA ALA A 33 12.99 9.31 1.55
C ALA A 33 12.74 7.80 1.50
N LEU A 34 11.93 7.37 0.52
CA LEU A 34 11.52 5.99 0.34
C LEU A 34 12.10 5.38 -0.92
N VAL A 35 11.98 6.06 -2.07
CA VAL A 35 12.43 5.53 -3.35
C VAL A 35 13.17 6.61 -4.14
N ALA A 36 14.31 6.24 -4.72
CA ALA A 36 15.01 7.03 -5.73
C ALA A 36 14.82 6.40 -7.11
N ALA A 37 14.86 7.19 -8.19
CA ALA A 37 14.78 6.67 -9.55
C ALA A 37 15.87 7.27 -10.45
N SER A 38 16.47 6.46 -11.32
CA SER A 38 17.49 6.91 -12.27
C SER A 38 16.98 8.05 -13.15
N GLY A 39 17.75 9.14 -13.24
CA GLY A 39 17.37 10.31 -14.03
C GLY A 39 16.29 11.20 -13.40
N VAL A 40 15.75 10.83 -12.24
CA VAL A 40 14.81 11.65 -11.47
C VAL A 40 15.55 12.24 -10.27
N ARG A 41 15.61 13.58 -10.23
CA ARG A 41 16.29 14.30 -9.14
C ARG A 41 15.57 14.12 -7.81
N THR A 42 14.25 14.27 -7.83
CA THR A 42 13.42 14.25 -6.63
C THR A 42 13.16 12.83 -6.18
N LYS A 43 13.43 12.55 -4.91
CA LYS A 43 13.12 11.26 -4.29
C LYS A 43 11.63 11.21 -3.97
N LEU A 44 11.03 10.02 -4.08
CA LEU A 44 9.75 9.75 -3.44
C LEU A 44 9.99 9.80 -1.93
N ALA A 45 9.35 10.74 -1.24
CA ALA A 45 9.44 10.89 0.19
C ALA A 45 8.07 11.15 0.80
N GLN A 46 7.88 10.74 2.05
CA GLN A 46 6.62 10.89 2.77
C GLN A 46 6.83 11.37 4.20
N CYS A 47 5.81 12.03 4.74
CA CYS A 47 5.75 12.42 6.14
C CYS A 47 5.45 11.22 7.03
N LEU A 48 6.48 10.63 7.62
CA LEU A 48 6.35 9.40 8.41
C LEU A 48 6.55 9.66 9.89
N LEU A 49 5.97 8.78 10.72
CA LEU A 49 6.33 8.73 12.13
C LEU A 49 7.85 8.52 12.28
N PRO A 50 8.46 9.04 13.37
CA PRO A 50 9.83 8.72 13.72
C PRO A 50 10.07 7.21 13.73
N LYS A 51 11.28 6.78 13.36
CA LYS A 51 11.66 5.37 13.14
C LYS A 51 11.37 4.45 14.34
N ASP A 52 11.44 4.99 15.54
CA ASP A 52 11.24 4.35 16.84
C ASP A 52 9.82 4.52 17.40
N SER A 53 8.89 5.08 16.62
CA SER A 53 7.52 5.34 17.08
C SER A 53 6.74 4.04 17.31
N GLU A 54 6.22 3.88 18.52
CA GLU A 54 5.26 2.82 18.88
C GLU A 54 3.89 3.00 18.21
N LYS A 55 3.65 4.13 17.52
CA LYS A 55 2.38 4.45 16.85
C LYS A 55 2.30 3.96 15.39
N MET A 56 3.23 3.11 14.97
CA MET A 56 3.18 2.47 13.65
C MET A 56 1.84 1.75 13.46
N PHE A 57 1.35 1.73 12.22
CA PHE A 57 0.09 1.08 11.87
C PHE A 57 0.16 0.37 10.51
N SER A 58 -0.85 -0.45 10.22
CA SER A 58 -0.89 -1.21 8.96
C SER A 58 -0.98 -0.28 7.75
N GLY A 59 -0.02 -0.33 6.83
CA GLY A 59 0.10 0.60 5.69
C GLY A 59 1.23 1.61 5.79
N HIS A 60 1.86 1.73 6.96
CA HIS A 60 3.14 2.44 7.05
C HIS A 60 4.16 1.83 6.08
N PRO A 61 4.93 2.67 5.34
CA PRO A 61 6.08 2.17 4.61
C PRO A 61 7.08 1.50 5.55
N CYS A 62 7.76 0.49 5.05
CA CYS A 62 8.74 -0.26 5.83
C CYS A 62 10.04 -0.55 5.06
N LEU A 63 10.07 -0.25 3.75
CA LEU A 63 11.21 -0.46 2.87
C LEU A 63 11.64 0.84 2.21
N THR A 64 12.93 0.95 1.94
CA THR A 64 13.48 1.86 0.95
C THR A 64 13.82 1.10 -0.33
N GLY A 65 13.89 1.79 -1.45
CA GLY A 65 14.31 1.19 -2.71
C GLY A 65 14.84 2.16 -3.75
N SER A 66 15.14 1.60 -4.91
CA SER A 66 15.62 2.32 -6.09
C SER A 66 15.01 1.76 -7.36
N ILE A 67 14.68 2.63 -8.31
CA ILE A 67 14.25 2.28 -9.67
C ILE A 67 15.40 2.58 -10.63
N ALA A 68 15.89 1.55 -11.32
CA ALA A 68 16.75 1.71 -12.47
C ALA A 68 15.90 1.76 -13.74
N SER A 69 15.76 2.95 -14.31
CA SER A 69 14.93 3.16 -15.50
C SER A 69 15.61 2.70 -16.80
N ASN A 70 14.83 2.09 -17.68
CA ASN A 70 15.23 1.66 -19.00
C ASN A 70 14.58 2.56 -20.07
N GLY A 71 15.33 3.55 -20.56
CA GLY A 71 14.80 4.55 -21.49
C GLY A 71 14.35 3.99 -22.85
N THR A 72 14.89 2.85 -23.30
CA THR A 72 14.50 2.22 -24.57
C THR A 72 13.35 1.23 -24.40
N GLN A 73 13.20 0.67 -23.20
CA GLN A 73 12.12 -0.26 -22.84
C GLN A 73 11.56 0.09 -21.46
N PRO A 74 10.73 1.14 -21.32
CA PRO A 74 10.23 1.60 -20.02
C PRO A 74 9.36 0.59 -19.24
N PHE A 75 8.98 -0.52 -19.88
CA PHE A 75 8.32 -1.67 -19.25
C PHE A 75 9.29 -2.62 -18.52
N ASN A 76 10.59 -2.36 -18.65
CA ASN A 76 11.69 -3.14 -18.08
C ASN A 76 12.48 -2.28 -17.07
N ASP A 77 11.83 -1.29 -16.45
CA ASP A 77 12.39 -0.62 -15.28
C ASP A 77 12.57 -1.66 -14.16
N ARG A 78 13.70 -1.58 -13.46
CA ARG A 78 14.05 -2.52 -12.40
C ARG A 78 13.91 -1.88 -11.03
N TYR A 79 13.14 -2.52 -10.16
CA TYR A 79 13.05 -2.11 -8.77
C TYR A 79 14.00 -2.94 -7.90
N SER A 80 14.69 -2.29 -6.98
CA SER A 80 15.52 -2.96 -5.98
C SER A 80 15.22 -2.42 -4.60
N ILE A 81 15.05 -3.33 -3.64
CA ILE A 81 14.91 -2.97 -2.22
C ILE A 81 16.32 -2.61 -1.72
N THR A 82 16.47 -1.42 -1.14
CA THR A 82 17.76 -0.93 -0.63
C THR A 82 17.87 -1.04 0.89
N GLY A 83 16.75 -1.24 1.59
CA GLY A 83 16.74 -1.43 3.04
C GLY A 83 15.35 -1.64 3.62
N GLN A 84 15.32 -2.15 4.85
CA GLN A 84 14.13 -2.22 5.69
C GLN A 84 14.35 -1.35 6.93
N PHE A 85 13.38 -0.51 7.27
CA PHE A 85 13.51 0.43 8.39
C PHE A 85 12.40 0.34 9.42
N ALA A 86 11.33 -0.42 9.15
CA ALA A 86 10.22 -0.64 10.06
C ALA A 86 9.61 -2.05 9.89
N ALA A 87 8.66 -2.39 10.77
CA ALA A 87 7.89 -3.65 10.72
C ALA A 87 8.75 -4.93 10.64
N PHE A 88 9.63 -5.11 11.63
CA PHE A 88 10.64 -6.18 11.66
C PHE A 88 10.12 -7.56 12.12
N ALA A 89 8.82 -7.73 12.37
CA ALA A 89 8.31 -9.07 12.69
C ALA A 89 8.53 -10.01 11.51
N THR A 90 9.05 -11.20 11.79
CA THR A 90 9.32 -12.24 10.78
C THR A 90 8.03 -12.83 10.22
N ASP A 91 7.00 -12.91 11.05
CA ASP A 91 5.75 -13.58 10.75
C ASP A 91 4.53 -12.67 10.89
N ILE A 92 3.49 -12.99 10.13
CA ILE A 92 2.19 -12.33 10.29
C ILE A 92 1.62 -12.69 11.65
N SER A 93 1.37 -11.67 12.48
CA SER A 93 0.71 -11.82 13.77
C SER A 93 -0.50 -10.88 13.89
N ARG A 94 -1.22 -10.94 15.01
CA ARG A 94 -2.35 -10.02 15.30
C ARG A 94 -1.90 -8.72 15.99
N THR A 95 -0.63 -8.62 16.37
CA THR A 95 -0.11 -7.57 17.26
C THR A 95 1.16 -6.91 16.72
N ALA A 96 2.14 -7.70 16.31
CA ALA A 96 3.39 -7.22 15.71
C ALA A 96 3.26 -7.06 14.19
N TYR A 97 3.93 -6.03 13.67
CA TYR A 97 3.93 -5.68 12.26
C TYR A 97 5.08 -6.36 11.52
N THR A 98 4.73 -7.08 10.45
CA THR A 98 5.68 -7.60 9.46
C THR A 98 5.68 -6.71 8.22
N CYS A 99 6.82 -6.58 7.56
CA CYS A 99 6.94 -5.81 6.33
C CYS A 99 6.59 -6.68 5.11
N ARG A 100 5.49 -6.36 4.43
CA ARG A 100 5.11 -7.03 3.18
C ARG A 100 5.84 -6.40 2.00
N PRO A 101 6.43 -7.21 1.10
CA PRO A 101 7.28 -6.73 0.01
C PRO A 101 6.48 -5.98 -1.06
N PRO A 102 7.16 -5.19 -1.91
CA PRO A 102 6.55 -4.34 -2.94
C PRO A 102 5.89 -5.10 -4.08
N LYS A 103 6.05 -6.43 -4.14
CA LYS A 103 5.42 -7.32 -5.13
C LYS A 103 3.89 -7.17 -5.19
N ILE A 104 3.26 -6.59 -4.17
CA ILE A 104 1.83 -6.30 -4.12
C ILE A 104 1.47 -4.87 -4.58
N GLY A 105 2.35 -4.21 -5.36
CA GLY A 105 2.09 -2.89 -5.93
C GLY A 105 2.21 -1.75 -4.93
N VAL A 106 3.21 -1.83 -4.05
CA VAL A 106 3.51 -0.84 -3.01
C VAL A 106 5.03 -0.65 -2.89
N PRO A 107 5.64 0.29 -3.64
CA PRO A 107 7.10 0.37 -3.76
C PRO A 107 7.84 0.38 -2.41
N ALA A 108 7.36 1.18 -1.46
CA ALA A 108 7.97 1.29 -0.13
C ALA A 108 7.55 0.19 0.87
N GLY A 109 6.96 -0.90 0.37
CA GLY A 109 6.38 -1.96 1.18
C GLY A 109 5.15 -1.52 1.97
N ILE A 110 4.65 -2.44 2.79
CA ILE A 110 3.57 -2.20 3.73
C ILE A 110 3.79 -2.95 5.04
N ALA A 111 3.91 -2.20 6.13
CA ALA A 111 3.76 -2.73 7.48
C ALA A 111 2.36 -3.37 7.62
N TYR A 112 2.29 -4.59 8.14
CA TYR A 112 1.05 -5.33 8.23
C TYR A 112 0.96 -6.17 9.50
N ARG A 113 -0.21 -6.14 10.14
CA ARG A 113 -0.66 -7.14 11.11
C ARG A 113 -2.07 -7.62 10.74
N GLY A 114 -2.42 -8.83 11.12
CA GLY A 114 -3.78 -9.35 10.96
C GLY A 114 -4.77 -8.66 11.92
N CYS A 115 -6.05 -8.62 11.54
CA CYS A 115 -7.09 -8.15 12.44
C CYS A 115 -7.24 -9.08 13.65
N ASN A 116 -7.28 -8.49 14.84
CA ASN A 116 -7.81 -9.13 16.03
C ASN A 116 -9.35 -8.95 16.11
N ASP A 117 -9.98 -9.54 17.13
CA ASP A 117 -11.45 -9.53 17.26
C ASP A 117 -12.01 -8.13 17.56
N LYS A 118 -11.23 -7.28 18.25
CA LYS A 118 -11.60 -5.88 18.50
C LYS A 118 -11.57 -5.06 17.22
N ASP A 119 -10.58 -5.27 16.37
CA ASP A 119 -10.47 -4.63 15.05
C ASP A 119 -11.68 -5.03 14.18
N ARG A 120 -12.01 -6.33 14.17
CA ARG A 120 -13.15 -6.90 13.43
C ARG A 120 -14.51 -6.38 13.90
N ALA A 121 -14.62 -6.00 15.16
CA ALA A 121 -15.83 -5.43 15.76
C ALA A 121 -15.86 -3.89 15.75
N PHE A 122 -14.86 -3.26 15.11
CA PHE A 122 -14.63 -1.82 15.06
C PHE A 122 -14.62 -1.15 16.44
N ALA A 123 -14.09 -1.83 17.46
CA ALA A 123 -14.16 -1.36 18.85
C ALA A 123 -13.38 -0.06 19.13
N GLY A 124 -12.40 0.26 18.29
CA GLY A 124 -11.61 1.50 18.37
C GLY A 124 -12.34 2.74 17.83
N PHE A 125 -13.35 2.56 16.99
CA PHE A 125 -14.10 3.66 16.38
C PHE A 125 -15.20 4.12 17.33
N LYS A 126 -14.99 5.29 17.96
CA LYS A 126 -15.88 5.85 18.98
C LYS A 126 -16.26 7.28 18.60
N SER A 127 -17.53 7.63 18.80
CA SER A 127 -18.00 9.00 18.60
C SER A 127 -17.22 9.99 19.46
N GLY A 128 -16.87 11.15 18.88
CA GLY A 128 -16.12 12.21 19.57
C GLY A 128 -14.64 11.87 19.87
N LYS A 129 -14.09 10.78 19.33
CA LYS A 129 -12.67 10.45 19.42
C LYS A 129 -12.01 10.55 18.04
N PRO A 130 -10.70 10.86 17.97
CA PRO A 130 -9.96 10.82 16.71
C PRO A 130 -10.11 9.47 16.04
N MET A 131 -10.22 9.48 14.71
CA MET A 131 -10.28 8.26 13.93
C MET A 131 -8.99 7.44 14.13
N PRO A 132 -9.07 6.14 14.46
CA PRO A 132 -7.91 5.26 14.45
C PRO A 132 -7.22 5.25 13.08
N ASN A 133 -5.89 5.15 13.07
CA ASN A 133 -5.12 5.10 11.82
C ASN A 133 -5.34 3.80 11.02
N GLU A 134 -5.86 2.74 11.64
CA GLU A 134 -6.09 1.46 10.98
C GLU A 134 -7.51 0.95 11.20
N ILE A 135 -8.00 0.22 10.19
CA ILE A 135 -9.31 -0.40 10.16
C ILE A 135 -9.18 -1.83 9.62
N CYS A 136 -10.02 -2.73 10.14
CA CYS A 136 -10.09 -4.09 9.63
C CYS A 136 -10.87 -4.13 8.30
N GLY A 137 -10.18 -3.79 7.22
CA GLY A 137 -10.71 -3.72 5.86
C GLY A 137 -10.59 -5.02 5.08
N LEU A 138 -10.94 -4.98 3.80
CA LEU A 138 -10.81 -6.12 2.91
C LEU A 138 -9.36 -6.32 2.47
N VAL A 139 -8.96 -7.58 2.39
CA VAL A 139 -7.70 -8.00 1.78
C VAL A 139 -7.95 -9.13 0.79
N GLY A 140 -7.40 -8.97 -0.42
CA GLY A 140 -7.27 -10.07 -1.36
C GLY A 140 -6.35 -11.15 -0.78
N GLY A 141 -6.67 -12.41 -1.08
CA GLY A 141 -5.80 -13.55 -0.84
C GLY A 141 -5.79 -14.47 -2.05
N LYS A 142 -5.15 -15.63 -1.95
CA LYS A 142 -5.07 -16.60 -3.06
C LYS A 142 -6.43 -16.93 -3.69
N LYS A 143 -7.50 -16.97 -2.88
CA LYS A 143 -8.88 -17.17 -3.38
C LYS A 143 -9.36 -16.01 -4.26
N PHE A 144 -8.98 -14.77 -3.96
CA PHE A 144 -9.32 -13.58 -4.75
C PHE A 144 -8.62 -13.61 -6.11
N ASP A 145 -7.34 -13.97 -6.17
CA ASP A 145 -6.61 -14.09 -7.44
C ASP A 145 -7.24 -15.16 -8.35
N ILE A 146 -7.60 -16.30 -7.77
CA ILE A 146 -8.34 -17.36 -8.46
C ILE A 146 -9.71 -16.83 -8.93
N CYS A 147 -10.37 -16.02 -8.11
CA CYS A 147 -11.65 -15.42 -8.41
C CYS A 147 -11.65 -14.49 -9.62
N VAL A 148 -10.64 -13.63 -9.71
CA VAL A 148 -10.44 -12.71 -10.83
C VAL A 148 -10.20 -13.50 -12.13
N ALA A 149 -9.58 -14.68 -12.04
CA ALA A 149 -9.27 -15.52 -13.19
C ALA A 149 -10.46 -16.31 -13.75
N THR A 150 -11.59 -16.42 -13.04
CA THR A 150 -12.69 -17.34 -13.41
C THR A 150 -13.84 -16.70 -14.18
N ASN A 151 -13.75 -15.41 -14.53
CA ASN A 151 -14.80 -14.66 -15.25
C ASN A 151 -16.19 -14.69 -14.56
N ASN A 152 -16.25 -15.08 -13.28
CA ASN A 152 -17.45 -15.15 -12.43
C ASN A 152 -17.20 -14.38 -11.12
N PHE A 153 -16.84 -13.10 -11.30
CA PHE A 153 -16.30 -12.24 -10.26
C PHE A 153 -17.31 -12.02 -9.11
N ASP A 154 -18.59 -11.80 -9.44
CA ASP A 154 -19.63 -11.42 -8.49
C ASP A 154 -19.96 -12.55 -7.49
N GLN A 155 -20.00 -13.80 -7.94
CA GLN A 155 -20.35 -14.93 -7.07
C GLN A 155 -19.18 -15.36 -6.16
N CYS A 156 -17.95 -15.13 -6.60
CA CYS A 156 -16.79 -15.69 -5.93
C CYS A 156 -16.12 -14.70 -4.96
N LEU A 157 -16.30 -13.39 -5.14
CA LEU A 157 -15.70 -12.34 -4.32
C LEU A 157 -16.05 -12.45 -2.83
N GLY A 158 -17.32 -12.70 -2.50
CA GLY A 158 -17.81 -12.70 -1.12
C GLY A 158 -17.15 -13.75 -0.22
N GLY A 159 -16.70 -14.89 -0.78
CA GLY A 159 -15.97 -15.94 -0.05
C GLY A 159 -14.44 -15.89 -0.21
N ALA A 160 -13.96 -15.01 -1.09
CA ALA A 160 -12.54 -14.90 -1.45
C ALA A 160 -11.81 -13.76 -0.73
N VAL A 161 -12.55 -12.77 -0.22
CA VAL A 161 -12.01 -11.65 0.54
C VAL A 161 -11.88 -12.00 2.02
N ASN A 162 -10.66 -11.87 2.54
CA ASN A 162 -10.43 -11.93 3.98
C ASN A 162 -10.47 -10.51 4.56
N ARG A 163 -10.49 -10.40 5.90
CA ARG A 163 -10.23 -9.12 6.57
C ARG A 163 -8.83 -9.06 7.15
N GLY A 164 -8.14 -7.96 6.88
CA GLY A 164 -6.80 -7.64 7.38
C GLY A 164 -6.71 -6.15 7.71
N ASN A 165 -5.81 -5.77 8.61
CA ASN A 165 -5.70 -4.36 8.95
C ASN A 165 -5.10 -3.57 7.79
N ARG A 166 -5.70 -2.41 7.55
CA ARG A 166 -5.37 -1.44 6.52
C ARG A 166 -5.36 -0.05 7.13
N PRO A 167 -4.72 0.95 6.51
CA PRO A 167 -4.96 2.32 6.91
C PRO A 167 -6.45 2.63 6.81
N ALA A 168 -6.99 3.31 7.82
CA ALA A 168 -8.29 3.94 7.69
C ALA A 168 -8.16 5.17 6.78
N CYS A 169 -9.26 5.53 6.13
CA CYS A 169 -9.34 6.77 5.37
C CYS A 169 -10.73 7.38 5.46
N SER A 170 -10.84 8.67 5.21
CA SER A 170 -12.08 9.43 5.16
C SER A 170 -11.90 10.64 4.24
N ALA A 171 -12.89 11.54 4.20
CA ALA A 171 -12.75 12.82 3.49
C ALA A 171 -11.59 13.69 4.03
N ASP A 172 -11.22 13.50 5.29
CA ASP A 172 -10.23 14.31 6.01
C ASP A 172 -9.02 13.47 6.48
N HIS A 173 -8.94 12.20 6.06
CA HIS A 173 -7.83 11.32 6.41
C HIS A 173 -7.45 10.52 5.17
N PHE A 174 -6.37 10.96 4.53
CA PHE A 174 -6.03 10.54 3.19
C PHE A 174 -5.20 9.26 3.20
N CYS A 175 -5.43 8.44 2.18
CA CYS A 175 -4.51 7.37 1.87
C CYS A 175 -3.17 7.93 1.39
N ARG A 176 -2.13 7.10 1.54
CA ARG A 176 -0.86 7.24 0.82
C ARG A 176 -1.12 7.32 -0.69
N GLU A 177 -0.29 8.04 -1.42
CA GLU A 177 -0.50 8.37 -2.84
C GLU A 177 -0.55 7.15 -3.78
N ASP A 178 -0.05 6.01 -3.34
CA ASP A 178 -0.08 4.71 -4.04
C ASP A 178 -1.27 3.81 -3.62
N TYR A 179 -2.20 4.34 -2.82
CA TYR A 179 -3.41 3.67 -2.35
C TYR A 179 -4.67 4.43 -2.78
N MET A 180 -5.76 3.68 -2.89
CA MET A 180 -7.10 4.23 -3.06
C MET A 180 -7.93 3.99 -1.81
N CYS A 181 -8.72 4.98 -1.41
CA CYS A 181 -9.69 4.83 -0.33
C CYS A 181 -10.92 4.07 -0.85
N GLN A 182 -11.28 2.97 -0.19
CA GLN A 182 -12.42 2.13 -0.54
C GLN A 182 -13.42 2.04 0.62
N SER A 183 -14.71 2.04 0.30
CA SER A 183 -15.75 1.77 1.28
C SER A 183 -15.80 0.29 1.66
N LEU A 184 -16.14 0.00 2.91
CA LEU A 184 -16.49 -1.35 3.35
C LEU A 184 -17.81 -1.81 2.68
N PRO A 185 -17.95 -3.11 2.32
CA PRO A 185 -19.21 -3.66 1.83
C PRO A 185 -20.37 -3.45 2.81
N PRO A 186 -21.60 -3.18 2.33
CA PRO A 186 -22.76 -2.92 3.19
C PRO A 186 -23.09 -4.04 4.17
N ASP A 187 -22.75 -5.29 3.83
CA ASP A 187 -22.95 -6.49 4.64
C ASP A 187 -21.85 -6.74 5.68
N THR A 188 -20.85 -5.85 5.79
CA THR A 188 -19.78 -5.98 6.78
C THR A 188 -20.34 -5.90 8.21
N PRO A 189 -20.12 -6.93 9.05
CA PRO A 189 -20.62 -6.92 10.43
C PRO A 189 -20.12 -5.71 11.22
N GLY A 190 -21.05 -4.93 11.78
CA GLY A 190 -20.74 -3.75 12.59
C GLY A 190 -20.43 -2.46 11.80
N ILE A 191 -20.64 -2.43 10.47
CA ILE A 191 -20.35 -1.27 9.61
C ILE A 191 -21.00 0.04 10.07
N GLY A 192 -22.16 -0.04 10.76
CA GLY A 192 -22.82 1.14 11.34
C GLY A 192 -21.95 1.97 12.30
N LYS A 193 -20.89 1.37 12.88
CA LYS A 193 -19.92 2.07 13.75
C LYS A 193 -18.89 2.91 12.99
N VAL A 194 -18.72 2.68 11.69
CA VAL A 194 -17.65 3.25 10.86
C VAL A 194 -18.22 3.94 9.61
N LYS A 195 -19.43 4.51 9.73
CA LYS A 195 -20.06 5.25 8.63
C LYS A 195 -19.16 6.40 8.17
N GLY A 196 -18.88 6.48 6.87
CA GLY A 196 -18.00 7.48 6.28
C GLY A 196 -16.51 7.19 6.41
N VAL A 197 -16.13 6.04 6.97
CA VAL A 197 -14.74 5.57 7.06
C VAL A 197 -14.52 4.44 6.06
N GLY A 198 -13.48 4.58 5.25
CA GLY A 198 -13.00 3.57 4.32
C GLY A 198 -11.70 2.91 4.78
N PHE A 199 -11.17 2.04 3.94
CA PHE A 199 -9.86 1.43 4.08
C PHE A 199 -9.01 1.71 2.84
N CYS A 200 -7.72 1.95 3.05
CA CYS A 200 -6.78 2.15 1.96
C CYS A 200 -6.37 0.80 1.36
N SER A 201 -6.68 0.60 0.07
CA SER A 201 -6.25 -0.55 -0.71
C SER A 201 -5.09 -0.16 -1.63
N PRO A 202 -4.01 -0.97 -1.70
CA PRO A 202 -2.91 -0.71 -2.62
C PRO A 202 -3.36 -0.82 -4.07
N THR A 203 -2.80 0.00 -4.96
CA THR A 203 -3.15 0.00 -6.38
C THR A 203 -2.34 -1.04 -7.17
N TYR A 204 -2.54 -2.32 -6.84
CA TYR A 204 -1.81 -3.47 -7.41
C TYR A 204 -1.65 -3.45 -8.94
N PHE A 205 -2.68 -3.01 -9.67
CA PHE A 205 -2.70 -3.02 -11.14
C PHE A 205 -1.92 -1.87 -11.80
N ILE A 206 -1.75 -0.74 -11.11
CA ILE A 206 -1.09 0.45 -11.70
C ILE A 206 0.43 0.28 -11.69
N PHE A 207 0.99 -0.27 -10.61
CA PHE A 207 2.45 -0.40 -10.43
C PHE A 207 3.11 -1.45 -11.33
N GLN A 208 2.36 -2.48 -11.68
CA GLN A 208 2.92 -3.64 -12.37
C GLN A 208 3.17 -3.38 -13.87
N MET A 209 2.49 -2.42 -14.52
CA MET A 209 2.65 -2.23 -15.97
C MET A 209 4.04 -1.73 -16.42
N ARG A 210 4.87 -1.19 -15.53
CA ARG A 210 6.21 -0.63 -15.88
C ARG A 210 7.40 -1.36 -15.26
N ILE A 211 7.21 -2.06 -14.16
CA ILE A 211 8.30 -2.60 -13.33
C ILE A 211 8.39 -4.11 -13.52
N ASP A 212 9.60 -4.63 -13.75
CA ASP A 212 9.92 -6.06 -13.76
C ASP A 212 9.14 -6.92 -14.78
N ASN A 213 8.79 -6.34 -15.93
CA ASN A 213 8.22 -7.03 -17.10
C ASN A 213 6.86 -7.70 -16.87
N HIS A 214 5.80 -6.89 -16.79
CA HIS A 214 4.42 -7.37 -16.94
C HIS A 214 4.06 -7.60 -18.40
N ALA A 215 3.22 -8.61 -18.65
CA ALA A 215 2.80 -9.02 -19.99
C ALA A 215 2.27 -7.82 -20.80
N THR A 216 2.97 -7.48 -21.87
CA THR A 216 2.59 -6.42 -22.80
C THR A 216 1.37 -6.84 -23.63
N PRO A 217 0.28 -6.06 -23.66
CA PRO A 217 -0.86 -6.36 -24.54
C PRO A 217 -0.61 -6.07 -26.03
N TRP A 218 0.59 -5.61 -26.42
CA TRP A 218 0.86 -5.07 -27.76
C TRP A 218 1.92 -5.82 -28.59
N SER A 219 2.33 -7.02 -28.19
CA SER A 219 3.10 -7.90 -29.09
C SER A 219 2.15 -8.87 -29.79
N GLY A 220 1.97 -8.67 -31.08
CA GLY A 220 0.97 -9.38 -31.90
C GLY A 220 0.95 -10.90 -31.75
N ALA A 221 -0.26 -11.45 -31.84
CA ALA A 221 -0.57 -12.85 -32.13
C ALA A 221 0.40 -13.92 -31.59
N VAL A 222 0.78 -13.85 -30.31
CA VAL A 222 1.21 -15.06 -29.62
C VAL A 222 -0.05 -15.70 -29.06
N ARG A 223 -0.50 -16.79 -29.71
CA ARG A 223 -1.54 -17.67 -29.18
C ARG A 223 -1.18 -17.95 -27.72
N ALA A 224 -2.01 -17.47 -26.80
CA ALA A 224 -1.96 -17.90 -25.41
C ALA A 224 -2.03 -19.42 -25.40
N THR A 225 -0.91 -20.09 -25.12
CA THR A 225 -0.95 -21.47 -24.70
C THR A 225 -1.66 -21.48 -23.36
N MET A 226 -2.92 -21.91 -23.40
CA MET A 226 -3.82 -22.20 -22.27
C MET A 226 -3.18 -23.25 -21.34
N GLY A 227 -2.16 -22.84 -20.58
CA GLY A 227 -1.42 -23.75 -19.69
C GLY A 227 -0.62 -23.05 -18.60
N ALA A 228 -0.27 -21.78 -18.74
CA ALA A 228 0.39 -21.03 -17.67
C ALA A 228 -0.67 -20.31 -16.82
N GLY A 229 -1.17 -21.00 -15.80
CA GLY A 229 -1.87 -20.35 -14.70
C GLY A 229 -0.99 -19.26 -14.09
N PHE A 230 -1.62 -18.22 -13.52
CA PHE A 230 -0.96 -17.16 -12.77
C PHE A 230 -0.17 -17.75 -11.59
N GLY A 231 1.05 -18.17 -11.86
CA GLY A 231 2.01 -18.72 -10.92
C GLY A 231 3.38 -18.34 -11.43
N ALA A 232 4.02 -17.39 -10.74
CA ALA A 232 5.45 -17.20 -10.89
C ALA A 232 6.10 -18.57 -10.64
N ALA A 233 6.85 -19.07 -11.61
CA ALA A 233 7.74 -20.19 -11.39
C ALA A 233 8.66 -19.81 -10.22
N GLU A 234 8.58 -20.58 -9.13
CA GLU A 234 9.63 -20.61 -8.11
C GLU A 234 10.86 -21.21 -8.80
N ALA A 235 11.97 -20.47 -8.79
CA ALA A 235 13.27 -21.05 -9.06
C ALA A 235 13.86 -21.46 -7.70
N GLU A 236 14.36 -22.69 -7.65
CA GLU A 236 15.17 -23.26 -6.56
C GLU A 236 16.40 -22.39 -6.26
#